data_AF-A0A2N7BAN4-F1
#
_entry.id   AF-A0A2N7BAN4-F1
#
_cell.length_a   1.000
_cell.length_b   1.000
_cell.length_c   1.000
_cell.angle_alpha   90.00
_cell.angle_beta   90.00
_cell.angle_gamma   90.00
#
_symmetry.space_group_name_H-M   'P 1'
#
loop_
_entity.id
_entity.type
_entity.pdbx_description
1 polymer ?
#
loop_
_entity_poly.entity_id
_entity_poly.type
_entity_poly.pdbx_seq_one_letter_code
_entity_poly.pdbx_strand_id
1 'polypeptide(L)'
;MSRFKPSQFRILAAIVWFVMICISDYSPLKQWEMSRELVALKEQKKFMEKEIVRVHDERKAINESPTSLETFAREKYHMKKENEEVFVLVDEQGNPVE
;
A
#
# COMPACT_ATOMS: atom_id res chain seq x y z
N MET A 1 -56.08 11.54 -27.61
CA MET A 1 -55.50 12.54 -26.68
C MET A 1 -55.48 11.94 -25.28
N SER A 2 -54.35 11.37 -24.87
CA SER A 2 -54.25 10.67 -23.57
C SER A 2 -54.31 11.71 -22.44
N ARG A 3 -55.36 11.66 -21.61
CA ARG A 3 -55.50 12.52 -20.43
C ARG A 3 -54.59 11.95 -19.34
N PHE A 4 -53.37 12.46 -19.29
CA PHE A 4 -52.40 12.17 -18.23
C PHE A 4 -53.02 12.59 -16.89
N LYS A 5 -53.42 11.62 -16.05
CA LYS A 5 -54.00 11.90 -14.73
C LYS A 5 -52.88 12.29 -13.75
N PRO A 6 -53.11 13.28 -12.87
CA PRO A 6 -52.07 13.83 -11.98
C PRO A 6 -51.50 12.79 -10.99
N SER A 7 -52.20 11.70 -10.71
CA SER A 7 -51.71 10.60 -9.89
C SER A 7 -50.53 9.86 -10.52
N GLN A 8 -50.48 9.75 -11.84
CA GLN A 8 -49.41 9.05 -12.57
C GLN A 8 -48.09 9.82 -12.50
N PHE A 9 -48.17 11.16 -12.53
CA PHE A 9 -47.01 12.03 -12.35
C PHE A 9 -46.41 11.91 -10.94
N ARG A 10 -47.26 11.79 -9.91
CA ARG A 10 -46.81 11.62 -8.51
C ARG A 10 -46.06 10.29 -8.32
N ILE A 11 -46.55 9.21 -8.92
CA ILE A 11 -45.90 7.90 -8.86
C ILE A 11 -44.55 7.94 -9.59
N LEU A 12 -44.51 8.54 -10.78
CA LEU A 12 -43.27 8.69 -11.54
C LEU A 12 -42.22 9.53 -10.77
N ALA A 13 -42.64 10.65 -10.16
CA ALA A 13 -41.78 11.48 -9.35
C ALA A 13 -41.26 10.74 -8.10
N ALA A 14 -42.09 9.93 -7.45
CA ALA A 14 -41.69 9.11 -6.31
C ALA A 14 -40.65 8.04 -6.70
N ILE A 15 -40.81 7.41 -7.86
CA ILE A 15 -39.85 6.44 -8.39
C ILE A 15 -38.51 7.12 -8.70
N VAL A 16 -38.53 8.27 -9.38
CA VAL A 16 -37.31 9.03 -9.67
C VAL A 16 -36.61 9.48 -8.39
N TRP A 17 -37.36 9.94 -7.39
CA TRP A 17 -36.82 10.33 -6.09
C TRP A 17 -36.20 9.13 -5.34
N PHE A 18 -36.85 7.97 -5.38
CA PHE A 18 -36.34 6.75 -4.77
C PHE A 18 -35.04 6.27 -5.45
N VAL A 19 -34.98 6.28 -6.78
CA VAL A 19 -33.78 5.94 -7.54
C VAL A 19 -32.62 6.89 -7.22
N MET A 20 -32.89 8.20 -7.11
CA MET A 20 -31.90 9.19 -6.72
C MET A 20 -31.33 8.94 -5.32
N ILE A 21 -32.15 8.52 -4.35
CA ILE A 21 -31.68 8.15 -3.01
C ILE A 21 -30.86 6.86 -3.05
N CYS A 22 -31.27 5.85 -3.82
CA CYS A 22 -30.53 4.60 -3.94
C CYS A 22 -29.14 4.78 -4.59
N ILE A 23 -29.00 5.71 -5.54
CA ILE A 23 -27.71 6.04 -6.18
C ILE A 23 -26.89 7.01 -5.31
N SER A 24 -27.51 7.63 -4.31
CA SER A 24 -26.81 8.59 -3.46
C SER A 24 -25.76 7.92 -2.57
N ASP A 25 -24.69 8.67 -2.34
CA ASP A 25 -23.57 8.26 -1.50
C ASP A 25 -23.93 8.08 -0.01
N TYR A 26 -25.15 8.45 0.37
CA TYR A 26 -25.68 8.34 1.72
C TYR A 26 -26.21 6.95 2.07
N SER A 27 -26.01 5.96 1.20
CA SER A 27 -26.37 4.58 1.50
C SER A 27 -25.53 4.04 2.68
N PRO A 28 -26.16 3.39 3.68
CA PRO A 28 -25.43 2.85 4.84
C PRO A 28 -24.39 1.80 4.45
N LEU A 29 -24.57 1.13 3.30
CA LEU A 29 -23.60 0.19 2.74
C LEU A 29 -22.30 0.90 2.32
N LYS A 30 -22.40 2.03 1.62
CA LYS A 30 -21.24 2.81 1.16
C LYS A 30 -20.46 3.37 2.34
N GLN A 31 -21.16 3.84 3.37
CA GLN A 31 -20.53 4.34 4.59
C GLN A 31 -19.73 3.25 5.33
N TRP A 32 -20.22 2.00 5.34
CA TRP A 32 -19.50 0.88 5.93
C TRP A 32 -18.24 0.51 5.14
N GLU A 33 -18.34 0.46 3.81
CA GLU A 33 -17.20 0.22 2.93
C GLU A 33 -16.12 1.29 3.10
N MET A 34 -16.50 2.57 3.07
CA MET A 34 -15.60 3.69 3.32
C MET A 34 -14.94 3.62 4.70
N SER A 35 -15.67 3.19 5.73
CA SER A 35 -15.12 3.02 7.07
C SER A 35 -14.06 1.92 7.12
N ARG A 36 -14.27 0.80 6.41
CA ARG A 36 -13.28 -0.27 6.30
C ARG A 36 -12.04 0.18 5.56
N GLU A 37 -12.21 0.86 4.43
CA GLU A 37 -11.11 1.45 3.66
C GLU A 37 -10.31 2.43 4.52
N LEU A 38 -10.97 3.29 5.28
CA LEU A 38 -10.32 4.25 6.19
C LEU A 38 -9.47 3.53 7.25
N VAL A 39 -9.97 2.43 7.84
CA VAL A 39 -9.18 1.63 8.79
C VAL A 39 -7.96 1.02 8.11
N ALA A 40 -8.11 0.45 6.91
CA ALA A 40 -7.00 -0.12 6.16
C ALA A 40 -5.92 0.94 5.82
N LEU A 41 -6.33 2.12 5.37
CA LEU A 41 -5.40 3.23 5.08
C LEU A 41 -4.67 3.70 6.34
N LYS A 42 -5.36 3.77 7.49
CA LYS A 42 -4.73 4.12 8.77
C LYS A 42 -3.68 3.09 9.19
N GLU A 43 -3.96 1.81 9.00
CA GLU A 43 -3.03 0.74 9.31
C GLU A 43 -1.79 0.79 8.40
N GLN A 44 -2.00 0.97 7.09
CA GLN A 44 -0.91 1.17 6.14
C GLN A 44 -0.05 2.39 6.49
N LYS A 45 -0.69 3.51 6.83
CA LYS A 45 0.01 4.72 7.29
C LYS A 45 0.87 4.43 8.52
N LYS A 46 0.31 3.76 9.53
CA LYS A 46 1.04 3.41 10.77
C LYS A 46 2.22 2.47 10.48
N PHE A 47 2.06 1.53 9.55
CA PHE A 47 3.14 0.66 9.11
C PHE A 47 4.26 1.46 8.44
N MET A 48 3.93 2.34 7.49
CA MET A 48 4.92 3.17 6.80
C MET A 48 5.66 4.11 7.75
N GLU A 49 4.97 4.72 8.71
CA GLU A 49 5.60 5.58 9.73
C GLU A 49 6.63 4.80 10.56
N LYS A 50 6.32 3.56 10.95
CA LYS A 50 7.28 2.68 11.64
C LYS A 50 8.46 2.32 10.74
N GLU A 51 8.21 2.03 9.47
CA GLU A 51 9.24 1.66 8.52
C GLU A 51 10.21 2.82 8.27
N ILE A 52 9.70 4.05 8.18
CA ILE A 52 10.52 5.26 8.06
C ILE A 52 11.47 5.40 9.27
N VAL A 53 10.97 5.21 10.49
CA VAL A 53 11.81 5.27 11.69
C VAL A 53 12.88 4.19 11.64
N ARG A 54 12.50 2.95 11.29
CA ARG A 54 13.45 1.83 11.17
C ARG A 54 14.56 2.13 10.17
N VAL A 55 14.22 2.57 8.96
CA VAL A 55 15.18 2.89 7.90
C VAL A 55 16.07 4.06 8.30
N HIS A 56 15.51 5.06 8.98
CA HIS A 56 16.28 6.20 9.46
C HIS A 56 17.30 5.80 10.53
N ASP A 57 16.92 4.93 11.47
CA ASP A 57 17.82 4.43 12.50
C ASP A 57 18.90 3.51 11.92
N GLU A 58 18.54 2.63 10.96
CA GLU A 58 19.50 1.82 10.19
C GLU A 58 20.49 2.74 9.46
N ARG A 59 20.01 3.80 8.81
CA ARG A 59 20.86 4.78 8.12
C ARG A 59 21.78 5.52 9.08
N LYS A 60 21.34 5.84 10.31
CA LYS A 60 22.21 6.46 11.33
C LYS A 60 23.31 5.51 11.77
N ALA A 61 22.97 4.26 12.10
CA ALA A 61 23.93 3.23 12.50
C ALA A 61 25.01 2.97 11.43
N ILE A 62 24.65 3.11 10.15
CA ILE A 62 25.57 3.03 9.01
C ILE A 62 26.47 4.27 8.90
N ASN A 63 25.94 5.48 9.08
CA ASN A 63 26.70 6.73 8.93
C ASN A 63 27.62 7.05 10.11
N GLU A 64 27.44 6.41 11.26
CA GLU A 64 28.23 6.68 12.48
C GLU A 64 29.68 6.19 12.39
N SER A 65 29.99 5.20 11.55
CA SER A 65 31.40 4.83 11.30
C SER A 65 31.65 4.29 9.89
N PRO A 66 32.78 4.66 9.25
CA PRO A 66 33.15 4.14 7.93
C PRO A 66 33.30 2.60 7.93
N THR A 67 33.67 2.00 9.06
CA THR A 67 33.78 0.55 9.22
C THR A 67 32.40 -0.13 9.21
N SER A 68 31.38 0.46 9.86
CA SER A 68 29.99 -0.04 9.86
C SER A 68 29.39 -0.02 8.45
N LEU A 69 29.66 1.05 7.69
CA LEU A 69 29.23 1.18 6.30
C LEU A 69 29.84 0.10 5.39
N GLU A 70 31.13 -0.19 5.54
CA GLU A 70 31.81 -1.22 4.74
C GLU A 70 31.25 -2.61 5.02
N THR A 71 31.03 -2.96 6.30
CA THR A 71 30.41 -4.23 6.70
C THR A 71 28.99 -4.35 6.16
N PHE A 72 28.16 -3.31 6.28
CA PHE A 72 26.80 -3.31 5.76
C PHE A 72 26.72 -3.49 4.24
N ALA A 73 27.59 -2.80 3.49
CA ALA A 73 27.65 -2.93 2.03
C ALA A 73 28.09 -4.34 1.59
N ARG A 74 29.00 -4.98 2.35
CA ARG A 74 29.48 -6.34 2.08
C ARG A 74 28.47 -7.41 2.46
N GLU A 75 27.79 -7.29 3.60
CA GLU A 75 26.84 -8.31 4.07
C GLU A 75 25.49 -8.23 3.35
N LYS A 76 24.96 -7.02 3.10
CA LYS A 76 23.62 -6.86 2.56
C LYS A 76 23.58 -6.79 1.03
N TYR A 77 24.65 -6.28 0.41
CA TYR A 77 24.71 -6.04 -1.04
C TYR A 77 25.88 -6.74 -1.72
N HIS A 78 26.71 -7.49 -0.99
CA HIS A 78 27.89 -8.18 -1.51
C HIS A 78 28.79 -7.28 -2.37
N MET A 79 28.92 -6.00 -1.99
CA MET A 79 29.72 -5.03 -2.73
C MET A 79 31.21 -5.38 -2.67
N LYS A 80 31.85 -5.48 -3.85
CA LYS A 80 33.30 -5.65 -4.02
C LYS A 80 34.02 -4.30 -4.15
N LYS A 81 35.25 -4.20 -3.66
CA LYS A 81 36.15 -3.06 -4.00
C LYS A 81 36.69 -3.23 -5.42
N GLU A 82 37.03 -2.13 -6.09
CA GLU A 82 37.54 -2.16 -7.49
C GLU A 82 38.80 -3.02 -7.67
N ASN A 83 39.59 -3.19 -6.61
CA ASN A 83 40.84 -3.95 -6.62
C ASN A 83 40.73 -5.31 -5.89
N GLU A 84 39.51 -5.84 -5.71
CA GLU A 84 39.25 -7.07 -4.96
C GLU A 84 38.59 -8.14 -5.85
N GLU A 85 39.22 -9.32 -5.91
CA GLU A 85 38.65 -10.50 -6.57
C GLU A 85 37.79 -11.27 -5.58
N VAL A 86 36.48 -11.35 -5.84
CA VAL A 86 35.51 -12.09 -5.03
C VAL A 86 35.17 -13.40 -5.74
N PHE A 87 35.40 -14.53 -5.07
CA PHE A 87 35.07 -15.85 -5.57
C PHE A 87 33.80 -16.36 -4.89
N VAL A 88 32.77 -16.70 -5.68
CA VAL A 88 31.57 -17.40 -5.19
C VAL A 88 31.77 -18.88 -5.51
N LEU A 89 31.90 -19.70 -4.47
CA LEU A 89 32.02 -21.15 -4.62
C LEU A 89 30.62 -21.70 -4.93
N VAL A 90 30.53 -22.47 -6.00
CA VAL A 90 29.29 -23.16 -6.41
C VAL A 90 29.57 -24.66 -6.59
N ASP A 91 28.60 -25.49 -6.22
CA ASP A 91 28.64 -26.93 -6.42
C ASP A 91 28.51 -27.31 -7.92
N GLU A 92 28.66 -28.60 -8.25
CA GLU A 92 28.51 -29.09 -9.64
C GLU A 92 27.10 -28.87 -10.22
N GLN A 93 26.13 -28.51 -9.38
CA GLN A 93 24.74 -28.22 -9.75
C GLN A 93 24.46 -26.70 -9.83
N GLY A 94 25.46 -25.84 -9.57
CA GLY A 94 25.34 -24.38 -9.64
C GLY A 94 24.74 -23.73 -8.40
N ASN A 95 24.63 -24.43 -7.28
CA ASN A 95 24.18 -23.85 -6.01
C ASN A 95 25.36 -23.33 -5.19
N PRO A 96 25.17 -22.26 -4.39
CA PRO A 96 26.19 -21.81 -3.45
C PRO A 96 26.55 -22.93 -2.48
N VAL A 97 27.83 -23.25 -2.36
CA VAL A 97 28.34 -24.10 -1.28
C VAL A 97 28.56 -23.20 -0.08
N GLU A 98 27.72 -23.35 0.95
CA GLU A 98 27.93 -22.75 2.27
C GLU A 98 29.15 -23.36 2.98
#